data_AF-A0A7X5N3B8-F1
#
_entry.id   AF-A0A7X5N3B8-F1
#
_cell.length_a   1.000
_cell.length_b   1.000
_cell.length_c   1.000
_cell.angle_alpha   90.00
_cell.angle_beta   90.00
_cell.angle_gamma   90.00
#
_symmetry.space_group_name_H-M   'P 1'
#
loop_
_entity.id
_entity.type
_entity.pdbx_description
1 polymer ?
#
loop_
_entity_poly.entity_id
_entity_poly.type
_entity_poly.pdbx_seq_one_letter_code
_entity_poly.pdbx_strand_id
1 'polypeptide(L)'
;GGWQSLPKVEMPGALLIGDTAGLLNVPKIKGTHQAIRSGMLAAEHLVQSRLAPQGFDAKLRASDAMAELKQVRNIKPGFKKGLWFGLLNAAWETALKGASPWTLKNKPDWSALHKIGDYEQPNRDYGTRELAPRDR
;
A
#
# COMPACT_ATOMS: atom_id res chain seq x y z
N GLY A 1 0.85 3.90 -0.91
CA GLY A 1 1.22 2.47 -0.83
C GLY A 1 0.16 1.62 -1.49
N GLY A 2 0.48 0.35 -1.77
CA GLY A 2 -0.34 -0.55 -2.58
C GLY A 2 0.01 -0.50 -4.07
N TRP A 3 -0.70 -1.30 -4.87
CA TRP A 3 -0.39 -1.55 -6.28
C TRP A 3 -0.15 -0.28 -7.13
N GLN A 4 -1.00 0.75 -6.98
CA GLN A 4 -0.87 2.01 -7.74
C GLN A 4 0.31 2.88 -7.32
N SER A 5 0.91 2.64 -6.16
CA SER A 5 1.97 3.48 -5.59
C SER A 5 3.30 2.74 -5.51
N LEU A 6 3.45 1.64 -6.25
CA LEU A 6 4.70 0.90 -6.30
C LEU A 6 5.73 1.69 -7.11
N PRO A 7 6.85 2.14 -6.51
CA PRO A 7 7.92 2.80 -7.25
C PRO A 7 8.66 1.80 -8.13
N LYS A 8 9.66 2.26 -8.88
CA LYS A 8 10.67 1.36 -9.44
C LYS A 8 11.43 0.73 -8.27
N VAL A 9 11.46 -0.61 -8.21
CA VAL A 9 12.02 -1.33 -7.05
C VAL A 9 13.47 -1.79 -7.24
N GLU A 10 14.13 -1.39 -8.31
CA GLU A 10 15.52 -1.71 -8.60
C GLU A 10 16.32 -0.45 -8.94
N MET A 11 17.56 -0.39 -8.47
CA MET A 11 18.53 0.66 -8.78
C MET A 11 19.96 0.10 -8.68
N PRO A 12 20.99 0.78 -9.22
CA PRO A 12 22.36 0.30 -9.11
C PRO A 12 22.75 0.05 -7.65
N GLY A 13 23.08 -1.20 -7.34
CA GLY A 13 23.49 -1.63 -6.00
C GLY A 13 22.37 -1.78 -4.96
N ALA A 14 21.09 -1.60 -5.31
CA ALA A 14 20.00 -1.75 -4.34
C ALA A 14 18.69 -2.28 -4.92
N LEU A 15 17.94 -2.99 -4.08
CA LEU A 15 16.57 -3.45 -4.34
C LEU A 15 15.65 -2.96 -3.21
N LEU A 16 14.43 -2.53 -3.57
CA LEU A 16 13.38 -2.21 -2.60
C LEU A 16 12.48 -3.42 -2.41
N ILE A 17 12.30 -3.84 -1.17
CA ILE A 17 11.43 -4.98 -0.79
C ILE A 17 10.50 -4.61 0.36
N GLY A 18 9.50 -5.46 0.62
CA GLY A 18 8.54 -5.28 1.70
C GLY A 18 7.80 -3.95 1.70
N ASP A 19 7.66 -3.35 2.89
CA ASP A 19 6.90 -2.11 3.07
C ASP A 19 7.61 -0.89 2.46
N THR A 20 8.94 -0.92 2.35
CA THR A 20 9.71 0.10 1.62
C THR A 20 9.33 0.14 0.14
N ALA A 21 9.07 -1.03 -0.47
CA ALA A 21 8.50 -1.11 -1.81
C ALA A 21 6.99 -0.81 -1.84
N GLY A 22 6.30 -0.80 -0.70
CA GLY A 22 4.88 -0.52 -0.58
C GLY A 22 3.97 -1.73 -0.75
N LEU A 23 4.44 -2.93 -0.40
CA LEU A 23 3.75 -4.21 -0.62
C LEU A 23 2.65 -4.56 0.42
N LEU A 24 2.13 -3.57 1.12
CA LEU A 24 1.10 -3.76 2.14
C LEU A 24 -0.29 -4.01 1.52
N ASN A 25 -0.94 -5.12 1.90
CA ASN A 25 -2.36 -5.35 1.63
C ASN A 25 -3.20 -4.58 2.67
N VAL A 26 -3.61 -3.35 2.32
CA VAL A 26 -4.31 -2.46 3.26
C VAL A 26 -5.66 -3.01 3.74
N PRO A 27 -6.55 -3.53 2.88
CA PRO A 27 -7.84 -4.05 3.34
C PRO A 27 -7.72 -5.22 4.32
N LYS A 28 -6.69 -6.05 4.19
CA LYS A 28 -6.42 -7.15 5.11
C LYS A 28 -5.57 -6.75 6.32
N ILE A 29 -4.96 -5.57 6.31
CA ILE A 29 -3.94 -5.12 7.28
C ILE A 29 -2.81 -6.16 7.39
N LYS A 30 -2.32 -6.65 6.24
CA LYS A 30 -1.28 -7.68 6.17
C LYS A 30 -0.17 -7.29 5.20
N GLY A 31 1.05 -7.10 5.74
CA GLY A 31 2.25 -6.79 4.98
C GLY A 31 3.38 -7.81 5.18
N THR A 32 3.44 -8.46 6.35
CA THR A 32 4.54 -9.36 6.73
C THR A 32 4.78 -10.49 5.74
N HIS A 33 3.71 -11.15 5.26
CA HIS A 33 3.85 -12.24 4.29
C HIS A 33 4.37 -11.74 2.94
N GLN A 34 3.97 -10.54 2.51
CA GLN A 34 4.50 -9.94 1.28
C GLN A 34 5.95 -9.48 1.44
N ALA A 35 6.32 -8.97 2.62
CA ALA A 35 7.70 -8.64 2.94
C ALA A 35 8.60 -9.88 2.82
N ILE A 36 8.21 -11.00 3.45
CA ILE A 36 8.95 -12.27 3.38
C ILE A 36 9.04 -12.76 1.93
N ARG A 37 7.91 -12.81 1.20
CA ARG A 37 7.89 -13.24 -0.21
C ARG A 37 8.80 -12.39 -1.10
N SER A 38 8.74 -11.07 -0.96
CA SER A 38 9.58 -10.16 -1.74
C SER A 38 11.07 -10.30 -1.40
N GLY A 39 11.41 -10.59 -0.15
CA GLY A 39 12.78 -10.87 0.27
C GLY A 39 13.32 -12.16 -0.33
N MET A 40 12.54 -13.25 -0.30
CA MET A 40 12.91 -14.51 -0.96
C MET A 40 13.10 -14.32 -2.47
N LEU A 41 12.16 -13.64 -3.12
CA LEU A 41 12.23 -13.35 -4.55
C LEU A 41 13.46 -12.52 -4.92
N ALA A 42 13.82 -11.54 -4.07
CA ALA A 42 15.02 -10.73 -4.24
C ALA A 42 16.30 -11.55 -4.08
N ALA A 43 16.36 -12.43 -3.06
CA ALA A 43 17.49 -13.32 -2.86
C ALA A 43 17.69 -14.25 -4.07
N GLU A 44 16.63 -14.91 -4.53
CA GLU A 44 16.67 -15.76 -5.73
C GLU A 44 17.11 -14.98 -6.97
N HIS A 45 16.59 -13.75 -7.15
CA HIS A 45 16.96 -12.88 -8.25
C HIS A 45 18.46 -12.57 -8.21
N LEU A 46 18.99 -12.17 -7.06
CA LEU A 46 20.40 -11.82 -6.91
C LEU A 46 21.32 -13.02 -7.13
N VAL A 47 20.93 -14.21 -6.69
CA VAL A 47 21.70 -15.45 -6.96
C VAL A 47 21.74 -15.74 -8.47
N GLN A 48 20.60 -15.69 -9.17
CA GLN A 48 20.50 -15.99 -10.60
C GLN A 48 21.22 -14.95 -11.48
N SER A 49 21.18 -13.68 -11.07
CA SER A 49 21.71 -12.54 -11.81
C SER A 49 23.16 -12.18 -11.44
N ARG A 50 23.83 -12.99 -10.59
CA ARG A 50 25.19 -12.72 -10.09
C ARG A 50 25.30 -11.34 -9.43
N LEU A 51 24.37 -11.06 -8.51
CA LEU A 51 24.23 -9.81 -7.76
C LEU A 51 23.82 -8.59 -8.58
N ALA A 52 23.35 -8.78 -9.82
CA ALA A 52 22.87 -7.70 -10.65
C ALA A 52 21.40 -7.33 -10.30
N PRO A 53 21.12 -6.07 -9.90
CA PRO A 53 19.76 -5.67 -9.50
C PRO A 53 18.76 -5.60 -10.66
N GLN A 54 19.23 -5.51 -11.91
CA GLN A 54 18.39 -5.30 -13.09
C GLN A 54 17.44 -6.48 -13.33
N GLY A 55 16.19 -6.16 -13.68
CA GLY A 55 15.14 -7.15 -13.97
C GLY A 55 14.32 -7.59 -12.74
N PHE A 56 14.71 -7.17 -11.54
CA PHE A 56 13.93 -7.45 -10.32
C PHE A 56 12.56 -6.76 -10.33
N ASP A 57 12.45 -5.55 -10.88
CA ASP A 57 11.15 -4.84 -10.95
C ASP A 57 10.13 -5.63 -11.78
N ALA A 58 10.55 -6.15 -12.93
CA ALA A 58 9.71 -7.02 -13.76
C ALA A 58 9.36 -8.32 -13.04
N LYS A 59 10.34 -8.95 -12.37
CA LYS A 59 10.14 -10.19 -11.60
C LYS A 59 9.15 -10.00 -10.46
N LEU A 60 9.27 -8.91 -9.70
CA LEU A 60 8.35 -8.57 -8.61
C LEU A 60 6.94 -8.27 -9.14
N ARG A 61 6.82 -7.53 -10.26
CA ARG A 61 5.51 -7.22 -10.86
C ARG A 61 4.80 -8.46 -11.42
N ALA A 62 5.54 -9.48 -11.83
CA ALA A 62 5.01 -10.77 -12.27
C ALA A 62 4.67 -11.72 -11.11
N SER A 63 5.07 -11.42 -9.87
CA SER A 63 4.89 -12.31 -8.73
C SER A 63 3.47 -12.32 -8.15
N ASP A 64 3.18 -13.37 -7.37
CA ASP A 64 1.93 -13.50 -6.61
C ASP A 64 1.70 -12.34 -5.63
N ALA A 65 2.78 -11.72 -5.13
CA ALA A 65 2.67 -10.55 -4.27
C ALA A 65 1.97 -9.39 -5.01
N MET A 66 2.36 -9.17 -6.28
CA MET A 66 1.74 -8.14 -7.10
C MET A 66 0.33 -8.52 -7.54
N ALA A 67 0.10 -9.80 -7.83
CA ALA A 67 -1.23 -10.31 -8.16
C ALA A 67 -2.21 -10.05 -7.01
N GLU A 68 -1.82 -10.34 -5.76
CA GLU A 68 -2.65 -10.08 -4.58
C GLU A 68 -2.93 -8.58 -4.40
N LEU A 69 -1.91 -7.72 -4.55
CA LEU A 69 -2.08 -6.27 -4.44
C LEU A 69 -2.98 -5.71 -5.55
N LYS A 70 -2.91 -6.27 -6.76
CA LYS A 70 -3.76 -5.87 -7.89
C LYS A 70 -5.24 -6.16 -7.62
N GLN A 71 -5.56 -7.27 -6.93
CA GLN A 71 -6.95 -7.64 -6.60
C GLN A 71 -7.59 -6.63 -5.64
N VAL A 72 -6.82 -6.04 -4.73
CA VAL A 72 -7.33 -5.11 -3.71
C VAL A 72 -7.12 -3.64 -4.04
N ARG A 73 -6.59 -3.33 -5.24
CA ARG A 73 -6.08 -2.00 -5.61
C ARG A 73 -7.14 -0.89 -5.48
N ASN A 74 -8.40 -1.18 -5.77
CA ASN A 74 -9.45 -0.18 -5.81
C ASN A 74 -10.19 0.00 -4.48
N ILE A 75 -9.96 -0.85 -3.47
CA ILE A 75 -10.72 -0.81 -2.21
C ILE A 75 -10.45 0.50 -1.46
N LYS A 76 -9.19 0.77 -1.07
CA LYS A 76 -8.82 1.99 -0.33
C LYS A 76 -9.18 3.30 -1.08
N PRO A 77 -8.89 3.44 -2.40
CA PRO A 77 -9.32 4.61 -3.15
C PRO A 77 -10.84 4.80 -3.19
N GLY A 78 -11.63 3.72 -3.14
CA GLY A 78 -13.08 3.79 -3.03
C GLY A 78 -13.53 4.55 -1.78
N PHE A 79 -12.96 4.22 -0.62
CA PHE A 79 -13.28 4.90 0.65
C PHE A 79 -12.84 6.37 0.68
N LYS A 80 -11.90 6.80 -0.17
CA LYS A 80 -11.55 8.23 -0.32
C LYS A 80 -12.64 9.05 -1.02
N LYS A 81 -13.67 8.40 -1.59
CA LYS A 81 -14.85 9.05 -2.16
C LYS A 81 -16.07 9.02 -1.22
N GLY A 82 -15.88 8.65 0.05
CA GLY A 82 -16.94 8.56 1.06
C GLY A 82 -17.26 7.12 1.48
N LEU A 83 -17.93 6.98 2.62
CA LEU A 83 -18.20 5.67 3.26
C LEU A 83 -19.06 4.77 2.37
N TRP A 84 -20.21 5.27 1.92
CA TRP A 84 -21.18 4.48 1.15
C TRP A 84 -20.63 4.03 -0.21
N PHE A 85 -19.98 4.94 -0.94
CA PHE A 85 -19.30 4.58 -2.18
C PHE A 85 -18.18 3.57 -1.93
N GLY A 86 -17.39 3.77 -0.86
CA GLY A 86 -16.35 2.84 -0.45
C GLY A 86 -16.87 1.43 -0.19
N LEU A 87 -17.97 1.30 0.53
CA LEU A 87 -18.61 0.01 0.81
C LEU A 87 -19.12 -0.67 -0.47
N LEU A 88 -19.86 0.05 -1.31
CA LEU A 88 -20.36 -0.48 -2.59
C LEU A 88 -19.23 -0.94 -3.50
N ASN A 89 -18.20 -0.11 -3.66
CA ASN A 89 -17.02 -0.44 -4.45
C ASN A 89 -16.22 -1.61 -3.83
N ALA A 90 -16.10 -1.68 -2.51
CA ALA A 90 -15.44 -2.80 -1.85
C ALA A 90 -16.19 -4.13 -2.07
N ALA A 91 -17.52 -4.12 -1.99
CA ALA A 91 -18.35 -5.28 -2.30
C ALA A 91 -18.16 -5.72 -3.76
N TRP A 92 -18.22 -4.76 -4.70
CA TRP A 92 -17.99 -5.00 -6.13
C TRP A 92 -16.61 -5.60 -6.42
N GLU A 93 -15.54 -4.96 -5.93
CA GLU A 93 -14.16 -5.43 -6.12
C GLU A 93 -13.92 -6.78 -5.46
N THR A 94 -14.56 -7.05 -4.31
CA THR A 94 -14.46 -8.37 -3.65
C THR A 94 -15.17 -9.45 -4.46
N ALA A 95 -16.38 -9.18 -4.96
CA ALA A 95 -17.14 -10.10 -5.80
C ALA A 95 -16.41 -10.44 -7.09
N LEU A 96 -15.80 -9.44 -7.74
CA LEU A 96 -15.02 -9.63 -8.97
C LEU A 96 -13.56 -10.03 -8.73
N LYS A 97 -13.13 -10.20 -7.47
CA LYS A 97 -11.72 -10.42 -7.10
C LYS A 97 -10.77 -9.41 -7.76
N GLY A 98 -11.19 -8.15 -7.86
CA GLY A 98 -10.43 -7.06 -8.46
C GLY A 98 -10.31 -7.10 -9.99
N ALA A 99 -11.16 -7.88 -10.68
CA ALA A 99 -11.19 -7.96 -12.15
C ALA A 99 -11.80 -6.74 -12.85
N SER A 100 -12.12 -5.66 -12.11
CA SER A 100 -12.59 -4.40 -12.68
C SER A 100 -11.63 -3.89 -13.78
N PRO A 101 -12.13 -3.41 -14.93
CA PRO A 101 -11.29 -2.94 -16.04
C PRO A 101 -10.65 -1.56 -15.79
N TRP A 102 -10.93 -0.92 -14.64
CA TRP A 102 -10.36 0.36 -14.25
C TRP A 102 -9.44 0.24 -13.03
N THR A 103 -8.65 1.30 -12.81
CA THR A 103 -7.90 1.49 -11.58
C THR A 103 -8.13 2.90 -11.05
N LEU A 104 -8.58 3.01 -9.81
CA LEU A 104 -8.79 4.28 -9.12
C LEU A 104 -7.44 4.93 -8.75
N LYS A 105 -7.37 6.25 -8.87
CA LYS A 105 -6.17 7.06 -8.58
C LYS A 105 -6.08 7.42 -7.09
N ASN A 106 -4.85 7.50 -6.59
CA ASN A 106 -4.53 8.03 -5.27
C ASN A 106 -4.18 9.52 -5.33
N LYS A 107 -4.35 10.22 -4.21
CA LYS A 107 -3.84 11.58 -3.98
C LYS A 107 -2.75 11.53 -2.91
N PRO A 108 -1.73 12.40 -2.97
CA PRO A 108 -0.73 12.48 -1.91
C PRO A 108 -1.38 12.99 -0.62
N ASP A 109 -0.97 12.43 0.51
CA ASP A 109 -1.61 12.70 1.81
C ASP A 109 -1.50 14.17 2.23
N TRP A 110 -0.34 14.80 1.97
CA TRP A 110 -0.10 16.21 2.26
C TRP A 110 -1.08 17.16 1.56
N SER A 111 -1.68 16.74 0.44
CA SER A 111 -2.65 17.55 -0.31
C SER A 111 -4.06 17.54 0.28
N ALA A 112 -4.30 16.75 1.33
CA ALA A 112 -5.59 16.70 2.04
C ALA A 112 -5.71 17.73 3.17
N LEU A 113 -4.67 18.54 3.41
CA LEU A 113 -4.66 19.56 4.45
C LEU A 113 -5.24 20.88 3.97
N HIS A 114 -5.91 21.59 4.86
CA HIS A 114 -6.41 22.95 4.67
C HIS A 114 -5.47 23.97 5.34
N LYS A 115 -5.50 25.23 4.90
CA LYS A 115 -4.76 26.29 5.61
C LYS A 115 -5.39 26.54 6.97
N ILE A 116 -4.56 26.96 7.93
CA ILE A 116 -5.02 27.39 9.24
C ILE A 116 -5.91 28.62 9.04
N GLY A 117 -7.15 28.56 9.51
CA GLY A 117 -8.17 29.62 9.38
C GLY A 117 -9.27 29.34 8.35
N ASP A 118 -9.04 28.45 7.38
CA ASP A 118 -10.04 28.09 6.37
C ASP A 118 -11.08 27.07 6.88
N TYR A 119 -10.86 26.52 8.08
CA TYR A 119 -11.67 25.46 8.65
C TYR A 119 -11.78 25.61 10.16
N GLU A 120 -12.97 25.42 10.70
CA GLU A 120 -13.18 25.34 12.13
C GLU A 120 -12.52 24.07 12.67
N GLN A 121 -11.75 24.20 13.75
CA GLN A 121 -11.14 23.03 14.36
C GLN A 121 -12.28 22.11 14.83
N PRO A 122 -12.28 20.83 14.43
CA PRO A 122 -13.30 19.91 14.91
C PRO A 122 -13.19 19.83 16.43
N ASN A 123 -14.31 19.86 17.15
CA ASN A 123 -14.29 19.58 18.57
C ASN A 123 -13.78 18.15 18.75
N ARG A 124 -12.59 18.02 19.34
CA ARG A 124 -11.97 16.75 19.66
C ARG A 124 -12.16 16.60 21.15
N ASP A 125 -13.16 15.81 21.55
CA ASP A 125 -13.47 15.50 22.96
C ASP A 125 -12.38 14.62 23.60
N TYR A 126 -11.12 15.06 23.54
CA TYR A 126 -10.00 14.40 24.17
C TYR A 126 -10.17 14.49 25.68
N GLY A 127 -10.32 13.35 26.34
CA GLY A 127 -10.29 13.28 27.79
C GLY A 127 -8.88 13.57 28.34
N THR A 128 -8.83 13.98 29.61
CA THR A 128 -7.56 14.10 30.34
C THR A 128 -6.91 12.72 30.43
N ARG A 129 -5.64 12.63 30.05
CA ARG A 129 -4.89 11.37 30.15
C ARG A 129 -4.57 11.09 31.61
N GLU A 130 -5.22 10.09 32.21
CA GLU A 130 -4.95 9.65 33.60
C GLU A 130 -3.83 8.60 33.69
N LEU A 131 -3.54 7.90 32.59
CA LEU A 131 -2.49 6.88 32.55
C LEU A 131 -1.11 7.53 32.45
N ALA A 132 -0.21 7.14 33.36
CA ALA A 132 1.20 7.49 33.28
C ALA A 132 1.79 7.18 31.88
N PRO A 133 2.77 7.96 31.40
CA PRO A 133 3.55 7.59 30.22
C PRO A 133 4.03 6.14 30.35
N ARG A 134 3.64 5.27 29.41
CA ARG A 134 4.31 3.98 29.25
C ARG A 134 5.63 4.29 28.58
N ASP A 135 6.68 4.28 29.38
CA ASP A 135 8.04 4.16 28.89
C ASP A 135 8.10 2.81 28.16
N ARG A 136 8.58 2.85 26.93
CA ARG A 136 8.66 1.70 26.02
C ARG A 136 10.12 1.33 25.85
#